data_AF-A0A5J4PXS9-F1
#
_entry.id   AF-A0A5J4PXS9-F1
#
_cell.length_a   1.000
_cell.length_b   1.000
_cell.length_c   1.000
_cell.angle_alpha   90.00
_cell.angle_beta   90.00
_cell.angle_gamma   90.00
#
_symmetry.space_group_name_H-M   'P 1'
#
loop_
_entity.id
_entity.type
_entity.pdbx_description
1 polymer ?
#
loop_
_entity_poly.entity_id
_entity_poly.type
_entity_poly.pdbx_seq_one_letter_code
_entity_poly.pdbx_strand_id
1 'polypeptide(L)'
;MIINNETQPNATALITPEILQAVKDLQQPDYVPMLIRHLEEMLDFFIEDICTDLSNDQKLEHIQILRSTQKALKPFSVSEWTINEKGGEL
;
A
#
# COMPACT_ATOMS: atom_id res chain seq x y z
N MET A 1 10.26 -1.36 -33.75
CA MET A 1 8.99 -1.97 -33.31
C MET A 1 9.04 -2.05 -31.80
N ILE A 2 8.30 -1.19 -31.09
CA ILE A 2 8.29 -1.16 -29.63
C ILE A 2 7.37 -2.30 -29.19
N ILE A 3 7.92 -3.32 -28.54
CA ILE A 3 7.14 -4.45 -28.02
C ILE A 3 6.60 -4.04 -26.65
N ASN A 4 5.31 -3.75 -26.58
CA ASN A 4 4.58 -3.60 -25.31
C ASN A 4 4.42 -4.97 -24.67
N ASN A 5 5.00 -5.16 -23.48
CA ASN A 5 4.95 -6.41 -22.72
C ASN A 5 3.63 -6.63 -21.95
N GLU A 6 2.65 -5.73 -22.08
CA GLU A 6 1.49 -5.70 -21.17
C GLU A 6 0.34 -6.66 -21.53
N THR A 7 0.39 -7.35 -22.69
CA THR A 7 -0.76 -8.13 -23.18
C THR A 7 -0.42 -9.53 -23.71
N GLN A 8 0.67 -10.14 -23.25
CA GLN A 8 0.98 -11.54 -23.56
C GLN A 8 0.43 -12.45 -22.44
N PRO A 9 -0.59 -13.30 -22.69
CA PRO A 9 -1.13 -14.23 -21.68
C PRO A 9 -0.14 -15.31 -21.22
N ASN A 10 1.01 -15.43 -21.90
CA ASN A 10 2.15 -16.29 -21.55
C ASN A 10 3.37 -15.49 -21.03
N ALA A 11 3.18 -14.23 -20.61
CA ALA A 11 4.19 -13.55 -19.82
C ALA A 11 4.25 -14.22 -18.46
N THR A 12 5.03 -15.30 -18.35
CA THR A 12 5.50 -15.78 -17.05
C THR A 12 6.27 -14.60 -16.46
N ALA A 13 5.64 -13.87 -15.54
CA ALA A 13 6.34 -12.89 -14.74
C ALA A 13 7.51 -13.63 -14.12
N LEU A 14 8.74 -13.27 -14.51
CA LEU A 14 9.94 -13.86 -13.94
C LEU A 14 10.04 -13.28 -12.52
N ILE A 15 9.38 -13.94 -11.58
CA ILE A 15 9.42 -13.56 -10.18
C ILE A 15 10.83 -13.88 -9.70
N THR A 16 11.67 -12.86 -9.60
CA THR A 16 12.98 -13.01 -8.99
C THR A 16 12.79 -13.23 -7.48
N PRO A 17 13.77 -13.85 -6.79
CA PRO A 17 13.72 -14.02 -5.34
C PRO A 17 13.48 -12.70 -4.58
N GLU A 18 14.00 -11.59 -5.10
CA GLU A 18 13.82 -10.24 -4.53
C GLU A 18 12.37 -9.77 -4.65
N ILE A 19 11.72 -9.98 -5.79
CA ILE A 19 10.29 -9.67 -5.98
C ILE A 19 9.44 -10.52 -5.05
N LEU A 20 9.76 -11.82 -4.92
CA LEU A 20 9.05 -12.71 -4.00
C LEU A 20 9.20 -12.29 -2.53
N GLN A 21 10.41 -11.86 -2.14
CA GLN A 21 10.66 -11.38 -0.78
C GLN A 21 9.92 -10.07 -0.50
N ALA A 22 9.96 -9.11 -1.43
CA ALA A 22 9.21 -7.87 -1.32
C ALA A 22 7.70 -8.11 -1.19
N VAL A 23 7.14 -9.08 -1.94
CA VAL A 23 5.73 -9.47 -1.80
C VAL A 23 5.45 -10.09 -0.43
N LYS A 24 6.33 -10.95 0.09
CA LYS A 24 6.18 -11.52 1.44
C LYS A 24 6.25 -10.47 2.54
N ASP A 25 7.16 -9.51 2.40
CA ASP A 25 7.30 -8.40 3.34
C ASP A 25 6.05 -7.51 3.32
N LEU A 26 5.48 -7.27 2.13
CA LEU A 26 4.19 -6.57 1.97
C LEU A 26 3.00 -7.37 2.51
N GLN A 27 3.07 -8.70 2.52
CA GLN A 27 2.04 -9.60 3.06
C GLN A 27 2.16 -9.85 4.56
N GLN A 28 3.19 -9.33 5.24
CA GLN A 28 3.26 -9.36 6.70
C GLN A 28 1.95 -8.76 7.27
N PRO A 29 1.23 -9.48 8.14
CA PRO A 29 -0.13 -9.11 8.56
C PRO A 29 -0.27 -7.67 9.07
N ASP A 30 0.78 -7.12 9.66
CA ASP A 30 0.77 -5.77 10.23
C ASP A 30 1.48 -4.72 9.37
N TYR A 31 2.17 -5.09 8.28
CA TYR A 31 2.99 -4.13 7.54
C TYR A 31 2.16 -3.05 6.85
N VAL A 32 1.15 -3.44 6.07
CA VAL A 32 0.26 -2.47 5.39
C VAL A 32 -0.64 -1.72 6.38
N PRO A 33 -1.24 -2.37 7.40
CA PRO A 33 -1.93 -1.65 8.48
C PRO A 33 -1.05 -0.62 9.21
N MET A 34 0.21 -0.97 9.53
CA MET A 34 1.17 -0.04 10.13
C MET A 34 1.43 1.17 9.24
N LEU A 35 1.62 0.96 7.93
CA LEU A 35 1.80 2.06 6.97
C LEU A 35 0.57 2.97 6.90
N ILE A 36 -0.63 2.40 6.93
CA ILE A 36 -1.88 3.20 6.95
C ILE A 36 -1.95 4.05 8.22
N ARG A 37 -1.67 3.47 9.40
CA ARG A 37 -1.64 4.20 10.67
C ARG A 37 -0.63 5.35 10.66
N HIS A 38 0.57 5.14 10.14
CA HIS A 38 1.56 6.22 10.03
C HIS A 38 1.12 7.35 9.09
N LEU A 39 0.40 7.02 8.01
CA LEU A 39 -0.19 8.04 7.15
C LEU A 39 -1.30 8.83 7.86
N GLU A 40 -2.08 8.19 8.75
CA GLU A 40 -3.07 8.87 9.59
C GLU A 40 -2.39 9.83 10.57
N GLU A 41 -1.33 9.38 11.26
CA GLU A 41 -0.54 10.22 12.18
C GLU A 41 0.06 11.46 11.48
N MET A 42 0.55 11.30 10.24
CA MET A 42 1.04 12.43 9.43
C MET A 42 -0.10 13.37 9.02
N LEU A 43 -1.27 12.83 8.66
CA LEU A 43 -2.44 13.65 8.34
C LEU A 43 -2.90 14.46 9.55
N ASP A 44 -2.97 13.85 10.72
CA ASP A 44 -3.33 14.53 11.97
C ASP A 44 -2.34 15.64 12.28
N PHE A 45 -1.03 15.42 12.10
CA PHE A 45 -0.01 16.46 12.24
C PHE A 45 -0.26 17.68 11.32
N PHE A 46 -0.62 17.46 10.06
CA PHE A 46 -0.90 18.55 9.12
C PHE A 46 -2.23 19.27 9.40
N ILE A 47 -3.22 18.56 9.95
CA ILE A 47 -4.56 19.10 10.26
C ILE A 47 -4.55 19.88 11.57
N GLU A 48 -3.82 19.43 12.58
CA GLU A 48 -3.73 20.06 13.91
C GLU A 48 -2.90 21.36 13.93
N ASP A 49 -2.44 21.83 12.76
CA ASP A 49 -1.69 23.07 12.55
C ASP A 49 -0.47 23.20 13.48
N ILE A 50 0.18 22.07 13.76
CA ILE A 50 1.33 22.01 14.68
C ILE A 50 2.54 22.62 13.96
N CYS A 51 2.82 23.91 14.22
CA CYS A 51 4.03 24.64 13.85
C CYS A 51 4.69 24.20 12.52
N THR A 52 3.95 24.20 11.43
CA THR A 52 4.52 24.03 10.09
C THR A 52 4.61 25.39 9.41
N ASP A 53 5.80 25.77 8.94
CA ASP A 53 6.04 26.97 8.12
C ASP A 53 5.43 26.86 6.69
N LEU A 54 4.48 25.94 6.50
CA LEU A 54 3.85 25.64 5.22
C LEU A 54 2.65 26.55 4.99
N SER A 55 2.52 27.01 3.75
CA SER A 55 1.30 27.71 3.32
C SER A 55 0.10 26.75 3.30
N ASN A 56 -1.11 27.32 3.32
CA ASN A 56 -2.34 26.53 3.25
C ASN A 56 -2.41 25.67 1.97
N ASP A 57 -1.89 26.18 0.84
CA ASP A 57 -1.87 25.43 -0.41
C ASP A 57 -0.92 24.22 -0.34
N GLN A 58 0.25 24.38 0.27
CA GLN A 58 1.20 23.29 0.49
C GLN A 58 0.65 22.24 1.46
N LYS A 59 -0.05 22.67 2.53
CA LYS A 59 -0.75 21.76 3.45
C LYS A 59 -1.82 20.96 2.70
N LEU A 60 -2.62 21.62 1.87
CA LEU A 60 -3.65 20.96 1.09
C LEU A 60 -3.07 19.92 0.11
N GLU A 61 -1.97 20.25 -0.57
CA GLU A 61 -1.26 19.33 -1.46
C GLU A 61 -0.78 18.08 -0.71
N HIS A 62 -0.10 18.25 0.43
CA HIS A 62 0.36 17.11 1.23
C HIS A 62 -0.78 16.23 1.73
N ILE A 63 -1.88 16.83 2.20
CA ILE A 63 -3.08 16.08 2.63
C ILE A 63 -3.65 15.25 1.48
N GLN A 64 -3.72 15.81 0.26
CA GLN A 64 -4.20 15.09 -0.91
C GLN A 64 -3.31 13.91 -1.27
N ILE A 65 -1.98 14.09 -1.23
CA ILE A 65 -1.01 13.03 -1.49
C ILE A 65 -1.17 11.91 -0.46
N LEU A 66 -1.18 12.23 0.83
CA LEU A 66 -1.30 11.25 1.92
C LEU A 66 -2.60 10.43 1.80
N ARG A 67 -3.73 11.08 1.52
CA ARG A 67 -5.02 10.39 1.30
C ARG A 67 -5.01 9.50 0.06
N SER A 68 -4.38 9.96 -1.03
CA SER A 68 -4.22 9.16 -2.24
C SER A 68 -3.40 7.90 -1.96
N THR A 69 -2.29 8.03 -1.22
CA THR A 69 -1.44 6.92 -0.82
C THR A 69 -2.18 5.93 0.09
N GLN A 70 -2.92 6.40 1.10
CA GLN A 70 -3.76 5.52 1.94
C GLN A 70 -4.77 4.72 1.11
N LYS A 71 -5.44 5.39 0.15
CA LYS A 71 -6.40 4.75 -0.74
C LYS A 71 -5.74 3.69 -1.62
N ALA A 72 -4.53 3.94 -2.10
CA ALA A 72 -3.75 3.00 -2.91
C ALA A 72 -3.25 1.79 -2.10
N LEU A 73 -2.97 1.96 -0.80
CA LEU A 73 -2.51 0.89 0.08
C LEU A 73 -3.64 -0.03 0.57
N LYS A 74 -4.87 0.48 0.67
CA LYS A 74 -6.02 -0.25 1.22
C LYS A 74 -6.25 -1.66 0.61
N PRO A 75 -6.12 -1.90 -0.71
CA PRO A 75 -6.27 -3.24 -1.30
C PRO A 75 -5.21 -4.25 -0.86
N PHE A 76 -4.06 -3.78 -0.37
CA PHE A 76 -2.94 -4.62 0.10
C PHE A 76 -2.99 -4.86 1.62
N SER A 77 -3.90 -4.20 2.34
CA SER A 77 -4.14 -4.48 3.74
C SER A 77 -4.78 -5.87 3.82
N VAL A 78 -3.94 -6.86 4.09
CA VAL A 78 -4.40 -8.20 4.44
C VAL A 78 -5.17 -8.05 5.75
N SER A 79 -6.50 -7.98 5.69
CA SER A 79 -7.32 -8.29 6.86
C SER A 79 -6.83 -9.64 7.35
N GLU A 80 -6.49 -9.78 8.65
CA GLU A 80 -6.12 -11.07 9.27
C GLU A 80 -6.84 -12.18 8.52
N TRP A 81 -6.10 -12.92 7.70
CA TRP A 81 -6.70 -13.94 6.86
C TRP A 81 -7.42 -14.86 7.82
N THR A 82 -8.75 -14.85 7.83
CA THR A 82 -9.57 -15.90 8.43
C THR A 82 -9.12 -17.16 7.74
N ILE A 83 -8.14 -17.83 8.33
CA ILE A 83 -7.84 -19.21 8.05
C ILE A 83 -9.13 -19.86 8.50
N ASN A 84 -10.05 -20.05 7.56
CA ASN A 84 -11.10 -21.01 7.73
C ASN A 84 -10.33 -22.31 7.97
N GLU A 85 -10.28 -22.76 9.22
CA GLU A 85 -9.72 -24.04 9.68
C GLU A 85 -10.51 -25.23 9.09
N LYS A 86 -10.78 -25.21 7.79
CA LYS A 86 -11.37 -26.32 7.06
C LYS A 86 -10.60 -26.52 5.78
N GLY A 87 -9.43 -27.15 5.96
CA GLY A 87 -9.01 -28.19 5.03
C GLY A 87 -10.18 -29.18 4.90
N GLY A 88 -10.95 -28.99 3.84
CA GLY A 88 -12.03 -29.87 3.43
C GLY A 88 -11.93 -29.96 1.92
N GLU A 89 -11.14 -30.93 1.48
CA GLU A 89 -11.21 -31.45 0.13
C GLU A 89 -12.67 -31.81 -0.20
N LEU A 90 -13.17 -31.36 -1.35
CA LEU A 90 -14.33 -31.94 -2.03
C LEU A 90 -13.84 -32.49 -3.37
#